data_AF-A0A963NXC6-F1
#
_entry.id   AF-A0A963NXC6-F1
#
_cell.length_a   1.000
_cell.length_b   1.000
_cell.length_c   1.000
_cell.angle_alpha   90.00
_cell.angle_beta   90.00
_cell.angle_gamma   90.00
#
_symmetry.space_group_name_H-M   'P 1'
#
loop_
_entity.id
_entity.type
_entity.pdbx_description
1 polymer ?
#
loop_
_entity_poly.entity_id
_entity_poly.type
_entity_poly.pdbx_seq_one_letter_code
_entity_poly.pdbx_strand_id
1 'polypeptide(L)'
;MKHQAGLATVLAVGLALVAGPAPANAQDADKPNILVIWGDDIGQSNISAYTRGLMGYETPNIDRIANEGMLFTDYYGEQSCTAGRSSFIMGQSVFRTGLSKVGLPGADIGMREEDPTIAGLLKAQGYATGQF
;
A
#
# COMPACT_ATOMS: atom_id res chain seq x y z
N MET A 1 -65.75 41.59 -28.41
CA MET A 1 -66.28 40.40 -27.73
C MET A 1 -65.39 39.22 -28.08
N LYS A 2 -64.77 38.61 -27.05
CA LYS A 2 -64.24 37.22 -26.99
C LYS A 2 -63.02 36.92 -27.89
N HIS A 3 -61.79 36.93 -27.36
CA HIS A 3 -61.11 35.90 -26.55
C HIS A 3 -60.48 34.75 -27.37
N GLN A 4 -59.19 34.50 -27.07
CA GLN A 4 -58.45 33.22 -27.11
C GLN A 4 -57.91 32.76 -28.49
N ALA A 5 -56.74 32.14 -28.63
CA ALA A 5 -55.65 31.78 -27.73
C ALA A 5 -54.41 31.47 -28.59
N GLY A 6 -53.21 31.71 -28.05
CA GLY A 6 -51.95 31.33 -28.68
C GLY A 6 -51.78 29.82 -28.77
N LEU A 7 -51.21 29.34 -29.89
CA LEU A 7 -50.75 27.96 -30.02
C LEU A 7 -49.22 27.97 -29.86
N ALA A 8 -48.78 27.59 -28.67
CA ALA A 8 -47.38 27.39 -28.36
C ALA A 8 -46.84 26.20 -29.15
N THR A 9 -45.81 26.44 -29.96
CA THR A 9 -44.99 25.40 -30.58
C THR A 9 -44.34 24.56 -29.48
N VAL A 10 -44.86 23.36 -29.23
CA VAL A 10 -44.28 22.41 -28.29
C VAL A 10 -43.01 21.84 -28.91
N LEU A 11 -41.87 22.24 -28.34
CA LEU A 11 -40.55 21.71 -28.62
C LEU A 11 -40.50 20.26 -28.10
N ALA A 12 -40.54 19.27 -29.00
CA ALA A 12 -40.31 17.88 -28.64
C ALA A 12 -38.80 17.67 -28.39
N VAL A 13 -38.34 17.95 -27.17
CA VAL A 13 -37.01 17.57 -26.70
C VAL A 13 -37.00 16.06 -26.54
N GLY A 14 -36.36 15.37 -27.48
CA GLY A 14 -36.09 13.93 -27.38
C GLY A 14 -35.27 13.65 -26.13
N LEU A 15 -35.86 12.90 -25.20
CA LEU A 15 -35.20 12.39 -24.01
C LEU A 15 -34.22 11.29 -24.46
N ALA A 16 -32.99 11.69 -24.80
CA ALA A 16 -31.90 10.74 -24.95
C ALA A 16 -31.64 10.12 -23.57
N LEU A 17 -32.02 8.85 -23.40
CA LEU A 17 -31.60 8.04 -22.27
C LEU A 17 -30.06 8.06 -22.24
N VAL A 18 -29.49 8.82 -21.33
CA VAL A 18 -28.09 8.69 -20.94
C VAL A 18 -27.99 7.32 -20.27
N ALA A 19 -27.53 6.33 -21.02
CA ALA A 19 -27.06 5.08 -20.46
C ALA A 19 -25.88 5.45 -19.54
N GLY A 20 -26.16 5.57 -18.24
CA GLY A 20 -25.12 5.73 -17.23
C GLY A 20 -24.12 4.57 -17.35
N PRO A 21 -22.83 4.80 -17.06
CA PRO A 21 -21.85 3.72 -17.07
C PRO A 21 -22.36 2.59 -16.18
N ALA A 22 -22.50 1.40 -16.76
CA ALA A 22 -22.80 0.20 -16.00
C ALA A 22 -21.76 0.09 -14.88
N PRO A 23 -22.15 -0.29 -13.65
CA PRO A 23 -21.16 -0.58 -12.63
C PRO A 23 -20.22 -1.63 -13.22
N ALA A 24 -18.93 -1.28 -13.30
CA ALA A 24 -17.93 -2.28 -13.61
C ALA A 24 -18.05 -3.33 -12.52
N ASN A 25 -18.61 -4.49 -12.88
CA ASN A 25 -18.50 -5.67 -12.04
C ASN A 25 -16.99 -5.84 -11.82
N ALA A 26 -16.55 -5.62 -10.59
CA ALA A 26 -15.27 -6.12 -10.15
C ALA A 26 -15.31 -7.61 -10.47
N GLN A 27 -14.60 -8.02 -11.53
CA GLN A 27 -14.24 -9.41 -11.70
C GLN A 27 -13.64 -9.83 -10.36
N ASP A 28 -13.97 -11.02 -9.88
CA ASP A 28 -13.27 -11.65 -8.76
C ASP A 28 -11.77 -11.60 -9.09
N ALA A 29 -11.11 -10.52 -8.66
CA ALA A 29 -9.71 -10.34 -8.93
C ALA A 29 -9.05 -11.37 -8.03
N ASP A 30 -8.45 -12.38 -8.67
CA ASP A 30 -7.62 -13.35 -7.98
C ASP A 30 -6.76 -12.61 -6.96
N LYS A 31 -6.72 -13.14 -5.73
CA LYS A 31 -5.97 -12.53 -4.62
C LYS A 31 -4.53 -12.23 -5.09
N PRO A 32 -4.05 -10.98 -4.96
CA PRO A 32 -2.75 -10.60 -5.50
C PRO A 32 -1.62 -11.26 -4.72
N ASN A 33 -0.54 -11.67 -5.38
CA ASN A 33 0.67 -12.08 -4.67
C ASN A 33 1.34 -10.86 -4.02
N ILE A 34 1.66 -10.95 -2.73
CA ILE A 34 2.29 -9.87 -1.96
C ILE A 34 3.76 -10.22 -1.73
N LEU A 35 4.67 -9.41 -2.25
CA LEU A 35 6.11 -9.51 -2.01
C LEU A 35 6.60 -8.26 -1.28
N VAL A 36 7.22 -8.45 -0.13
CA VAL A 36 7.89 -7.39 0.63
C VAL A 36 9.40 -7.59 0.50
N ILE A 37 10.11 -6.59 -0.02
CA ILE A 37 11.57 -6.56 -0.06
C ILE A 37 12.03 -5.57 0.99
N TRP A 38 12.88 -6.00 1.91
CA TRP A 38 13.31 -5.20 3.05
C TRP A 38 14.84 -5.12 3.12
N GLY A 39 15.40 -3.93 2.86
CA GLY A 39 16.84 -3.68 3.00
C GLY A 39 17.24 -3.51 4.47
N ASP A 40 18.43 -4.00 4.83
CA ASP A 40 19.03 -3.77 6.15
C ASP A 40 20.07 -2.65 6.04
N ASP A 41 20.01 -1.69 6.96
CA ASP A 41 20.87 -0.49 6.97
C ASP A 41 20.96 0.27 5.62
N ILE A 42 19.85 0.35 4.88
CA ILE A 42 19.75 1.09 3.62
C ILE A 42 19.12 2.47 3.86
N GLY A 43 19.92 3.52 3.65
CA GLY A 43 19.44 4.90 3.65
C GLY A 43 18.76 5.27 2.32
N GLN A 44 17.87 6.26 2.36
CA GLN A 44 17.17 6.76 1.16
C GLN A 44 18.15 7.16 0.06
N SER A 45 19.28 7.77 0.42
CA SER A 45 20.29 8.21 -0.55
C SER A 45 20.98 7.08 -1.28
N ASN A 46 20.97 5.85 -0.72
CA ASN A 46 21.56 4.67 -1.36
C ASN A 46 20.75 4.18 -2.56
N ILE A 47 19.48 4.58 -2.69
CA ILE A 47 18.63 4.14 -3.80
C ILE A 47 18.62 5.22 -4.89
N SER A 48 19.07 4.89 -6.10
CA SER A 48 19.26 5.89 -7.17
C SER A 48 17.97 6.50 -7.68
N ALA A 49 16.82 5.83 -7.53
CA ALA A 49 15.50 6.43 -7.78
C ALA A 49 15.25 7.73 -6.99
N TYR A 50 15.83 7.88 -5.79
CA TYR A 50 15.69 9.09 -4.97
C TYR A 50 16.72 10.17 -5.29
N THR A 51 17.93 9.78 -5.67
CA THR A 51 19.07 10.71 -5.77
C THR A 51 19.56 10.94 -7.18
N ARG A 52 19.01 10.23 -8.17
CA ARG A 52 19.45 10.26 -9.58
C ARG A 52 20.94 9.95 -9.73
N GLY A 53 21.39 8.91 -9.02
CA GLY A 53 22.76 8.40 -9.10
C GLY A 53 23.81 9.20 -8.30
N LEU A 54 23.40 10.08 -7.37
CA LEU A 54 24.31 10.93 -6.58
C LEU A 54 25.43 10.15 -5.89
N MET A 55 25.16 8.93 -5.44
CA MET A 55 26.14 8.09 -4.74
C MET A 55 27.17 7.43 -5.68
N GLY A 56 27.09 7.68 -6.99
CA GLY A 56 28.03 7.17 -7.99
C GLY A 56 27.70 5.77 -8.53
N TYR A 57 26.59 5.17 -8.07
CA TYR A 57 26.08 3.90 -8.56
C TYR A 57 24.57 3.97 -8.81
N GLU A 58 24.06 2.96 -9.52
CA GLU A 58 22.65 2.81 -9.87
C GLU A 58 22.07 1.52 -9.28
N THR A 59 20.77 1.54 -9.00
CA THR A 59 19.96 0.41 -8.55
C THR A 59 18.90 0.06 -9.60
N PRO A 60 19.28 -0.37 -10.81
CA PRO A 60 18.39 -0.38 -11.98
C PRO A 60 17.10 -1.19 -11.79
N ASN A 61 17.15 -2.29 -11.03
CA ASN A 61 15.96 -3.09 -10.72
C ASN A 61 15.00 -2.41 -9.74
N ILE A 62 15.52 -1.65 -8.76
CA ILE A 62 14.72 -0.89 -7.80
C ILE A 62 14.16 0.36 -8.49
N ASP A 63 14.97 1.02 -9.32
CA ASP A 63 14.59 2.18 -10.10
C ASP A 63 13.45 1.83 -11.06
N ARG A 64 13.49 0.65 -11.68
CA ARG A 64 12.38 0.14 -12.50
C ARG A 64 11.08 0.00 -11.69
N ILE A 65 11.13 -0.56 -10.48
CA ILE A 65 9.95 -0.68 -9.60
C ILE A 65 9.39 0.70 -9.25
N ALA A 66 10.25 1.69 -8.97
CA ALA A 66 9.82 3.06 -8.70
C ALA A 66 9.16 3.73 -9.92
N ASN A 67 9.71 3.52 -11.12
CA ASN A 67 9.19 4.08 -12.37
C ASN A 67 7.88 3.43 -12.84
N GLU A 68 7.70 2.13 -12.61
CA GLU A 68 6.48 1.39 -12.96
C GLU A 68 5.38 1.50 -11.90
N GLY A 69 5.72 1.97 -10.70
CA GLY A 69 4.84 2.00 -9.55
C GLY A 69 4.76 3.37 -8.89
N MET A 70 5.00 3.40 -7.58
CA MET A 70 4.92 4.59 -6.76
C MET A 70 6.19 4.76 -5.93
N LEU A 71 6.65 6.00 -5.80
CA LEU A 71 7.78 6.38 -4.98
C LEU A 71 7.30 7.28 -3.83
N PHE A 72 7.52 6.86 -2.59
CA PHE A 72 7.19 7.67 -1.41
C PHE A 72 8.35 8.60 -1.07
N THR A 73 8.12 9.91 -1.06
CA THR A 73 9.11 10.92 -0.62
C THR A 73 9.25 10.97 0.89
N ASP A 74 8.16 10.68 1.59
CA ASP A 74 8.04 10.74 3.04
C ASP A 74 7.60 9.37 3.56
N TYR A 75 8.55 8.61 4.12
CA TYR A 75 8.32 7.34 4.79
C TYR A 75 9.19 7.27 6.05
N TYR A 76 8.66 6.65 7.10
CA TYR A 76 9.31 6.62 8.41
C TYR A 76 9.42 5.19 8.93
N GLY A 77 10.50 4.93 9.64
CA GLY A 77 10.75 3.64 10.28
C GLY A 77 11.45 3.83 11.63
N GLU A 78 11.35 2.81 12.46
CA GLU A 78 12.04 2.77 13.75
C GLU A 78 13.56 2.65 13.56
N GLN A 79 14.31 3.25 14.48
CA GLN A 79 15.77 3.44 14.36
C GLN A 79 16.61 2.23 14.81
N SER A 80 16.08 1.00 14.65
CA SER A 80 16.78 -0.24 15.03
C SER A 80 16.23 -1.44 14.26
N CYS A 81 17.07 -2.45 13.97
CA CYS A 81 16.68 -3.68 13.29
C CYS A 81 15.47 -4.37 13.97
N THR A 82 15.57 -4.61 15.29
CA THR A 82 14.49 -5.24 16.07
C THR A 82 13.22 -4.38 16.08
N ALA A 83 13.38 -3.06 16.28
CA ALA A 83 12.28 -2.11 16.34
C ALA A 83 11.53 -1.97 15.00
N GLY A 84 12.27 -1.80 13.90
CA GLY A 84 11.71 -1.63 12.56
C GLY A 84 11.02 -2.88 12.06
N ARG A 85 11.65 -4.05 12.25
CA ARG A 85 11.05 -5.33 11.82
C ARG A 85 9.83 -5.68 12.65
N SER A 86 9.88 -5.52 13.97
CA SER A 86 8.73 -5.83 14.85
C SER A 86 7.54 -4.91 14.59
N SER A 87 7.79 -3.60 14.43
CA SER A 87 6.72 -2.64 14.15
C SER A 87 6.07 -2.87 12.79
N PHE A 88 6.83 -3.24 11.77
CA PHE A 88 6.28 -3.63 10.47
C PHE A 88 5.48 -4.93 10.53
N ILE A 89 6.05 -5.99 11.11
CA ILE A 89 5.44 -7.32 11.12
C ILE A 89 4.13 -7.32 11.92
N MET A 90 4.09 -6.62 13.05
CA MET A 90 2.91 -6.58 13.92
C MET A 90 1.99 -5.39 13.66
N GLY A 91 2.46 -4.36 12.94
CA GLY A 91 1.70 -3.12 12.72
C GLY A 91 1.52 -2.29 14.00
N GLN A 92 2.48 -2.34 14.92
CA GLN A 92 2.37 -1.72 16.25
C GLN A 92 3.59 -0.90 16.64
N SER A 93 3.35 0.16 17.43
CA SER A 93 4.42 0.92 18.04
C SER A 93 5.23 0.07 19.01
N VAL A 94 6.54 0.25 19.00
CA VAL A 94 7.49 -0.45 19.89
C VAL A 94 7.23 -0.18 21.37
N PHE A 95 6.51 0.89 21.72
CA PHE A 95 6.08 1.14 23.09
C PHE A 95 5.07 0.10 23.61
N ARG A 96 4.28 -0.52 22.73
CA ARG A 96 3.34 -1.59 23.11
C ARG A 96 4.03 -2.93 23.29
N THR A 97 5.05 -3.20 22.49
CA THR A 97 5.73 -4.50 22.43
C THR A 97 6.99 -4.56 23.29
N GLY A 98 7.56 -3.40 23.65
CA GLY A 98 8.83 -3.29 24.36
C GLY A 98 10.05 -3.51 23.46
N LEU A 99 9.87 -3.79 22.16
CA LEU A 99 10.92 -4.11 21.20
C LEU A 99 11.58 -2.86 20.61
N SER A 100 11.91 -1.87 21.45
CA SER A 100 12.45 -0.57 21.02
C SER A 100 13.97 -0.55 20.81
N LYS A 101 14.66 -1.63 21.18
CA LYS A 101 16.13 -1.78 21.06
C LYS A 101 16.47 -3.14 20.47
N VAL A 102 17.72 -3.28 20.04
CA VAL A 102 18.26 -4.54 19.54
C VAL A 102 18.15 -5.60 20.63
N GLY A 103 17.41 -6.68 20.32
CA GLY A 103 17.32 -7.86 21.19
C GLY A 103 18.61 -8.68 21.14
N LEU A 104 19.03 -9.20 22.28
CA LEU A 104 20.15 -10.15 22.36
C LEU A 104 19.62 -11.59 22.28
N PRO A 105 20.38 -12.53 21.72
CA PRO A 105 20.03 -13.95 21.80
C PRO A 105 19.80 -14.37 23.26
N GLY A 106 18.65 -15.01 23.52
CA GLY A 106 18.26 -15.43 24.87
C GLY A 106 17.66 -14.33 25.76
N ALA A 107 17.37 -13.14 25.22
CA ALA A 107 16.63 -12.12 25.97
C ALA A 107 15.22 -12.59 26.33
N ASP A 108 14.77 -12.24 27.54
CA ASP A 108 13.42 -12.57 28.04
C ASP A 108 12.29 -11.87 27.26
N ILE A 109 12.61 -10.75 26.61
CA ILE A 109 11.68 -9.92 25.84
C ILE A 109 11.82 -10.25 24.35
N GLY A 110 10.71 -10.61 23.71
CA GLY A 110 10.63 -10.97 22.29
C GLY A 110 9.18 -10.93 21.78
N MET A 111 9.01 -11.18 20.49
CA MET A 111 7.69 -11.48 19.93
C MET A 111 7.15 -12.77 20.54
N ARG A 112 5.86 -12.78 20.88
CA ARG A 112 5.16 -13.94 21.44
C ARG A 112 4.33 -14.62 20.37
N GLU A 113 3.93 -15.86 20.65
CA GLU A 113 3.10 -16.64 19.72
C GLU A 113 1.71 -16.01 19.49
N GLU A 114 1.19 -15.31 20.50
CA GLU A 114 -0.11 -14.66 20.44
C GLU A 114 -0.09 -13.30 19.74
N ASP A 115 1.10 -12.75 19.46
CA ASP A 115 1.22 -11.45 18.82
C ASP A 115 0.76 -11.55 17.35
N PRO A 116 -0.19 -10.71 16.91
CA PRO A 116 -0.67 -10.75 15.54
C PRO A 116 0.43 -10.32 14.58
N THR A 117 0.63 -11.08 13.52
CA THR A 117 1.58 -10.75 12.46
C THR A 117 0.87 -10.62 11.12
N ILE A 118 1.37 -9.77 10.22
CA ILE A 118 0.86 -9.65 8.85
C ILE A 118 0.82 -11.01 8.14
N ALA A 119 1.82 -11.86 8.37
CA ALA A 119 1.84 -13.23 7.85
C ALA A 119 0.72 -14.09 8.44
N GLY A 120 0.53 -14.08 9.76
CA GLY A 120 -0.56 -14.82 10.41
C GLY A 120 -1.94 -14.39 9.92
N LEU A 121 -2.15 -13.09 9.76
CA LEU A 121 -3.38 -12.51 9.23
C LEU A 121 -3.63 -12.90 7.77
N LEU A 122 -2.60 -12.82 6.91
CA LEU A 122 -2.72 -13.24 5.51
C LEU A 122 -2.92 -14.75 5.36
N LYS A 123 -2.25 -15.56 6.19
CA LYS A 123 -2.44 -17.02 6.20
C LYS A 123 -3.88 -17.40 6.53
N ALA A 124 -4.52 -16.72 7.47
CA ALA A 124 -5.94 -16.90 7.77
C ALA A 124 -6.86 -16.55 6.58
N GLN A 125 -6.39 -15.71 5.66
CA GLN A 125 -7.06 -15.39 4.39
C GLN A 125 -6.71 -16.36 3.24
N GLY A 126 -6.01 -17.46 3.50
CA GLY A 126 -5.68 -18.49 2.51
C GLY A 126 -4.42 -18.21 1.69
N TYR A 127 -3.58 -17.25 2.11
CA TYR A 127 -2.28 -17.03 1.49
C TYR A 127 -1.24 -18.06 1.94
N ALA A 128 -0.36 -18.46 1.04
CA ALA A 128 0.91 -19.08 1.40
C ALA A 128 1.89 -17.98 1.86
N THR A 129 2.51 -18.17 3.03
CA THR A 129 3.40 -17.16 3.63
C THR A 129 4.81 -17.72 3.84
N GLY A 130 5.84 -16.94 3.55
CA GLY A 130 7.24 -17.31 3.75
C GLY A 130 8.12 -16.10 4.04
N GLN A 131 9.24 -16.33 4.74
CA GLN A 131 10.30 -15.36 5.02
C GLN A 131 11.64 -16.02 4.65
N PHE A 132 12.53 -15.25 4.03
CA PHE A 132 13.80 -15.73 3.46
C PHE A 132 14.95 -14.79 3.83
#